data_AF-K1U1W4-F1
#
_entry.id   AF-K1U1W4-F1
#
_cell.length_a   1.000
_cell.length_b   1.000
_cell.length_c   1.000
_cell.angle_alpha   90.00
_cell.angle_beta   90.00
_cell.angle_gamma   90.00
#
_symmetry.space_group_name_H-M   'P 1'
#
loop_
_entity.id
_entity.type
_entity.pdbx_description
1 polymer ?
#
loop_
_entity_poly.entity_id
_entity_poly.type
_entity_poly.pdbx_seq_one_letter_code
_entity_poly.pdbx_strand_id
1 'polypeptide(L)'
;MKKILLIDDSDTYTWCLQKYLQHRGYPVKTACTLKEARTAIQEEMPLVVCCDLDLPDGSGMDFLDEVRAADKELPFILASCHDKDDYEQEAMRRGATLCMDKMKGLLLQDKLVEYAYRQLSGEKAPTFHKLLFVYAEDTSAEVLRAAMLQKGFDLILVSSIWEAKRRIFEDKEIE
;
A
#
# COMPACT_ATOMS: atom_id res chain seq x y z
N MET A 1 3.43 16.30 1.11
CA MET A 1 3.74 15.29 0.07
C MET A 1 2.76 14.17 0.34
N LYS A 2 1.85 13.89 -0.61
CA LYS A 2 0.72 12.99 -0.37
C LYS A 2 1.20 11.64 0.16
N LYS A 3 0.49 11.12 1.15
CA LYS A 3 0.87 9.92 1.91
C LYS A 3 -0.01 8.73 1.54
N ILE A 4 0.46 7.52 1.79
CA ILE A 4 -0.42 6.35 1.90
C ILE A 4 -1.06 6.37 3.28
N LEU A 5 -2.39 6.23 3.36
CA LEU A 5 -3.12 6.17 4.62
C LEU A 5 -3.46 4.71 4.94
N LEU A 6 -2.95 4.21 6.06
CA LEU A 6 -3.26 2.88 6.59
C LEU A 6 -4.17 3.04 7.80
N ILE A 7 -5.32 2.36 7.81
CA ILE A 7 -6.34 2.46 8.85
C ILE A 7 -6.64 1.06 9.36
N ASP A 8 -6.20 0.76 10.57
CA ASP A 8 -6.32 -0.56 11.20
C ASP A 8 -5.96 -0.40 12.69
N ASP A 9 -6.68 -1.06 13.59
CA ASP A 9 -6.45 -0.96 15.04
C ASP A 9 -5.30 -1.87 15.53
N SER A 10 -4.74 -2.70 14.66
CA SER A 10 -3.55 -3.50 14.92
C SER A 10 -2.26 -2.71 14.64
N ASP A 11 -1.65 -2.21 15.72
CA ASP A 11 -0.34 -1.54 15.68
C ASP A 11 0.74 -2.38 14.99
N THR A 12 0.72 -3.71 15.20
CA THR A 12 1.72 -4.61 14.60
C THR A 12 1.56 -4.70 13.08
N TYR A 13 0.32 -4.80 12.62
CA TYR A 13 0.02 -4.90 11.20
C TYR A 13 0.36 -3.60 10.45
N THR A 14 -0.09 -2.47 10.98
CA THR A 14 0.20 -1.15 10.40
C THR A 14 1.69 -0.83 10.42
N TRP A 15 2.42 -1.20 11.48
CA TRP A 15 3.87 -1.02 11.55
C TRP A 15 4.62 -1.79 10.47
N CYS A 16 4.26 -3.05 10.23
CA CYS A 16 4.87 -3.87 9.18
C CYS A 16 4.66 -3.27 7.78
N LEU A 17 3.42 -2.89 7.45
CA LEU A 17 3.09 -2.24 6.17
C LEU A 17 3.79 -0.89 6.04
N GLN A 18 3.76 -0.07 7.10
CA GLN A 18 4.42 1.22 7.14
C GLN A 18 5.92 1.08 6.84
N LYS A 19 6.63 0.15 7.49
CA LYS A 19 8.05 -0.10 7.25
C LYS A 19 8.32 -0.50 5.81
N TYR A 20 7.54 -1.43 5.27
CA TYR A 20 7.68 -1.86 3.88
C TYR A 20 7.52 -0.69 2.91
N LEU A 21 6.47 0.13 3.07
CA LEU A 21 6.15 1.23 2.16
C LEU A 21 7.14 2.39 2.27
N GLN A 22 7.57 2.73 3.49
CA GLN A 22 8.58 3.74 3.73
C GLN A 22 9.93 3.36 3.13
N HIS A 23 10.32 2.08 3.22
CA HIS A 23 11.50 1.60 2.52
C HIS A 23 11.38 1.81 1.01
N ARG A 24 10.18 1.78 0.40
CA ARG A 24 10.00 2.07 -1.04
C ARG A 24 9.91 3.56 -1.37
N GLY A 25 10.17 4.43 -0.40
CA GLY A 25 10.13 5.88 -0.59
C GLY A 25 8.73 6.50 -0.49
N TYR A 26 7.71 5.75 -0.05
CA TYR A 26 6.38 6.34 0.18
C TYR A 26 6.24 6.88 1.60
N PRO A 27 5.84 8.15 1.78
CA PRO A 27 5.40 8.62 3.08
C PRO A 27 4.09 7.93 3.47
N VAL A 28 3.98 7.54 4.75
CA VAL A 28 2.83 6.79 5.28
C VAL A 28 2.27 7.52 6.49
N LYS A 29 0.94 7.60 6.57
CA LYS A 29 0.19 7.98 7.77
C LYS A 29 -0.60 6.76 8.23
N THR A 30 -0.59 6.51 9.53
CA THR A 30 -1.42 5.47 10.16
C THR A 30 -2.54 6.12 10.96
N ALA A 31 -3.64 5.40 11.11
CA ALA A 31 -4.78 5.75 11.97
C ALA A 31 -5.33 4.45 12.59
N CYS A 32 -5.57 4.45 13.89
CA CYS A 32 -6.12 3.28 14.59
C CYS A 32 -7.66 3.36 14.71
N THR A 33 -8.25 4.47 14.28
CA THR A 33 -9.68 4.75 14.34
C THR A 33 -10.14 5.52 13.10
N LEU A 34 -11.42 5.44 12.76
CA LEU A 34 -12.03 6.24 11.69
C LEU A 34 -11.99 7.73 12.02
N LYS A 35 -12.07 8.12 13.29
CA LYS A 35 -11.90 9.52 13.72
C LYS A 35 -10.51 10.07 13.33
N GLU A 36 -9.45 9.30 13.57
CA GLU A 36 -8.10 9.67 13.16
C GLU A 36 -7.97 9.70 11.64
N ALA A 37 -8.57 8.72 10.94
CA ALA A 37 -8.57 8.67 9.49
C ALA A 37 -9.25 9.89 8.86
N ARG A 38 -10.42 10.29 9.36
CA ARG A 38 -11.12 11.53 8.94
C ARG A 38 -10.25 12.76 9.13
N THR A 39 -9.55 12.85 10.27
CA THR A 39 -8.63 13.97 10.55
C THR A 39 -7.49 13.98 9.54
N ALA A 40 -6.90 12.82 9.24
CA ALA A 40 -5.81 12.70 8.26
C ALA A 40 -6.25 13.11 6.84
N ILE A 41 -7.45 12.70 6.41
CA ILE A 41 -7.98 13.09 5.09
C ILE A 41 -8.26 14.59 5.00
N GLN A 42 -8.78 15.19 6.07
CA GLN A 42 -9.01 16.64 6.12
C GLN A 42 -7.71 17.45 6.08
N GLU A 43 -6.62 16.92 6.65
CA GLU A 43 -5.30 17.56 6.61
C GLU A 43 -4.67 17.50 5.21
N GLU A 44 -4.65 16.32 4.58
CA GLU A 44 -4.05 16.11 3.25
C GLU A 44 -4.65 14.85 2.60
N MET A 45 -5.27 15.02 1.42
CA MET A 45 -5.78 13.87 0.65
C MET A 45 -4.66 12.87 0.33
N PRO A 46 -4.81 11.58 0.69
CA PRO A 46 -3.77 10.59 0.50
C PRO A 46 -3.62 10.15 -0.96
N LEU A 47 -2.59 9.36 -1.24
CA LEU A 47 -2.40 8.66 -2.51
C LEU A 47 -3.32 7.44 -2.60
N VAL A 48 -3.48 6.71 -1.51
CA VAL A 48 -4.35 5.53 -1.43
C VAL A 48 -4.71 5.33 0.03
N VAL A 49 -5.93 4.86 0.25
CA VAL A 49 -6.42 4.42 1.56
C VAL A 49 -6.39 2.90 1.60
N CYS A 50 -5.77 2.33 2.63
CA CYS A 50 -5.94 0.94 3.02
C CYS A 50 -6.72 0.94 4.33
N CYS A 51 -7.93 0.41 4.33
CA CYS A 51 -8.81 0.46 5.48
C CYS A 51 -9.22 -0.94 5.90
N ASP A 52 -9.14 -1.21 7.20
CA ASP A 52 -9.80 -2.36 7.78
C ASP A 52 -11.32 -2.27 7.66
N LEU A 53 -12.00 -3.41 7.60
CA LEU A 53 -13.45 -3.47 7.59
C LEU A 53 -14.03 -3.12 8.96
N ASP A 54 -13.41 -3.61 10.03
CA ASP A 54 -13.91 -3.49 11.40
C ASP A 54 -12.95 -2.64 12.22
N LEU A 55 -13.43 -1.49 12.69
CA LEU A 55 -12.65 -0.57 13.51
C LEU A 55 -13.40 -0.30 14.82
N PRO A 56 -12.70 0.07 15.90
CA PRO A 56 -13.32 0.26 17.21
C PRO A 56 -14.40 1.35 17.25
N ASP A 57 -14.42 2.26 16.27
CA ASP A 57 -15.37 3.36 16.16
C ASP A 57 -16.26 3.30 14.89
N GLY A 58 -16.30 2.16 14.18
CA GLY A 58 -17.24 1.93 13.08
C GLY A 58 -16.75 0.98 12.00
N SER A 59 -17.44 0.97 10.85
CA SER A 59 -17.07 0.14 9.71
C SER A 59 -16.28 0.91 8.64
N GLY A 60 -15.25 0.27 8.09
CA GLY A 60 -14.54 0.76 6.90
C GLY A 60 -15.42 0.91 5.67
N MET A 61 -16.56 0.20 5.60
CA MET A 61 -17.55 0.36 4.54
C MET A 61 -18.28 1.69 4.62
N ASP A 62 -18.68 2.11 5.83
CA ASP A 62 -19.32 3.40 6.03
C ASP A 62 -18.32 4.53 5.75
N PHE A 63 -17.06 4.33 6.14
CA PHE A 63 -15.99 5.26 5.81
C PHE A 63 -15.69 5.34 4.31
N LEU A 64 -15.81 4.23 3.57
CA LEU A 64 -15.72 4.25 2.11
C LEU A 64 -16.78 5.17 1.50
N ASP A 65 -18.04 5.11 1.98
CA ASP A 65 -19.10 6.00 1.50
C ASP A 65 -18.77 7.49 1.76
N GLU A 66 -18.23 7.80 2.94
CA GLU A 66 -17.75 9.15 3.27
C GLU A 66 -16.63 9.60 2.33
N VAL A 67 -15.64 8.73 2.08
CA VAL A 67 -14.52 9.03 1.18
C VAL A 67 -15.02 9.24 -0.26
N ARG A 68 -15.98 8.44 -0.73
CA ARG A 68 -16.55 8.58 -2.08
C ARG A 68 -17.37 9.85 -2.25
N ALA A 69 -17.96 10.37 -1.18
CA ALA A 69 -18.60 11.68 -1.19
C ALA A 69 -17.58 12.83 -1.36
N ALA A 70 -16.36 12.67 -0.82
CA ALA A 70 -15.28 13.66 -0.93
C ALA A 70 -14.48 13.53 -2.24
N ASP A 71 -14.11 12.31 -2.64
CA ASP A 71 -13.35 12.00 -3.84
C ASP A 71 -13.72 10.62 -4.40
N LYS A 72 -14.34 10.61 -5.58
CA LYS A 72 -14.81 9.39 -6.24
C LYS A 72 -13.68 8.54 -6.80
N GLU A 73 -12.53 9.13 -7.11
CA GLU A 73 -11.42 8.48 -7.80
C GLU A 73 -10.29 8.06 -6.84
N LEU A 74 -10.32 8.54 -5.58
CA LEU A 74 -9.31 8.18 -4.59
C LEU A 74 -9.25 6.65 -4.42
N PRO A 75 -8.10 6.00 -4.65
CA PRO A 75 -7.99 4.56 -4.46
C PRO A 75 -8.27 4.17 -3.02
N PHE A 76 -9.21 3.24 -2.84
CA PHE A 76 -9.63 2.75 -1.53
C PHE A 76 -9.60 1.22 -1.54
N ILE A 77 -8.65 0.65 -0.80
CA ILE A 77 -8.47 -0.78 -0.64
C ILE A 77 -9.05 -1.16 0.72
N LEU A 78 -10.08 -1.99 0.71
CA LEU A 78 -10.62 -2.61 1.91
C LEU A 78 -9.82 -3.89 2.17
N ALA A 79 -9.15 -3.98 3.32
CA ALA A 79 -8.34 -5.13 3.69
C ALA A 79 -8.87 -5.75 4.98
N SER A 80 -9.30 -7.00 4.97
CA SER A 80 -9.88 -7.67 6.15
C SER A 80 -9.39 -9.11 6.29
N CYS A 81 -9.46 -9.68 7.49
CA CYS A 81 -9.29 -11.12 7.73
C CYS A 81 -10.61 -11.90 7.59
N HIS A 82 -11.73 -11.20 7.35
CA HIS A 82 -13.01 -11.84 7.07
C HIS A 82 -13.00 -12.54 5.71
N ASP A 83 -13.85 -13.57 5.58
CA ASP A 83 -14.06 -14.24 4.30
C ASP A 83 -14.53 -13.21 3.26
N LYS A 84 -13.68 -13.01 2.26
CA LYS A 84 -13.79 -11.92 1.30
C LYS A 84 -15.13 -11.89 0.57
N ASP A 85 -15.67 -13.08 0.27
CA ASP A 85 -16.90 -13.26 -0.50
C ASP A 85 -18.13 -12.64 0.19
N ASP A 86 -18.10 -12.47 1.51
CA ASP A 86 -19.22 -11.95 2.29
C ASP A 86 -19.46 -10.45 2.09
N TYR A 87 -18.41 -9.68 1.81
CA TYR A 87 -18.47 -8.22 1.76
C TYR A 87 -17.95 -7.62 0.43
N GLU A 88 -17.19 -8.37 -0.35
CA GLU A 88 -16.54 -7.84 -1.57
C GLU A 88 -17.55 -7.28 -2.57
N GLN A 89 -18.64 -7.99 -2.84
CA GLN A 89 -19.62 -7.50 -3.82
C GLN A 89 -20.21 -6.14 -3.41
N GLU A 90 -20.48 -5.97 -2.13
CA GLU A 90 -21.02 -4.72 -1.61
C GLU A 90 -19.98 -3.61 -1.63
N ALA A 91 -18.74 -3.90 -1.22
CA ALA A 91 -17.65 -2.94 -1.22
C ALA A 91 -17.38 -2.43 -2.65
N MET A 92 -17.35 -3.34 -3.63
CA MET A 92 -17.17 -2.99 -5.03
C MET A 92 -18.33 -2.15 -5.57
N ARG A 93 -19.58 -2.44 -5.17
CA ARG A 93 -20.75 -1.60 -5.53
C ARG A 93 -20.66 -0.19 -4.96
N ARG A 94 -20.13 -0.05 -3.74
CA ARG A 94 -19.85 1.25 -3.10
C ARG A 94 -18.61 1.95 -3.67
N GLY A 95 -17.92 1.33 -4.62
CA GLY A 95 -16.77 1.92 -5.31
C GLY A 95 -15.44 1.68 -4.61
N ALA A 96 -15.32 0.64 -3.78
CA ALA A 96 -14.00 0.16 -3.37
C ALA A 96 -13.16 -0.15 -4.62
N THR A 97 -11.89 0.17 -4.55
CA THR A 97 -10.94 -0.12 -5.63
C THR A 97 -10.58 -1.59 -5.63
N LEU A 98 -10.34 -2.17 -4.44
CA LEU A 98 -10.08 -3.58 -4.22
C LEU A 98 -10.58 -4.00 -2.85
N CYS A 99 -10.99 -5.27 -2.73
CA CYS A 99 -11.06 -5.97 -1.46
C CYS A 99 -9.89 -6.96 -1.39
N MET A 100 -9.27 -7.10 -0.22
CA MET A 100 -8.11 -7.96 -0.03
C MET A 100 -8.16 -8.67 1.31
N ASP A 101 -7.72 -9.93 1.28
CA ASP A 101 -7.45 -10.70 2.49
C ASP A 101 -6.11 -10.25 3.08
N LYS A 102 -6.10 -9.82 4.35
CA LYS A 102 -4.87 -9.38 5.05
C LYS A 102 -3.81 -10.49 5.12
N MET A 103 -4.20 -11.77 5.08
CA MET A 103 -3.29 -12.91 5.03
C MET A 103 -2.45 -12.93 3.75
N LYS A 104 -2.89 -12.23 2.69
CA LYS A 104 -2.13 -12.03 1.45
C LYS A 104 -1.29 -10.75 1.52
N GLY A 105 -0.54 -10.58 2.61
CA GLY A 105 0.20 -9.35 2.93
C GLY A 105 1.13 -8.88 1.81
N LEU A 106 1.86 -9.79 1.14
CA LEU A 106 2.74 -9.45 0.01
C LEU A 106 1.98 -8.86 -1.18
N LEU A 107 0.83 -9.45 -1.51
CA LEU A 107 0.00 -8.94 -2.61
C LEU A 107 -0.58 -7.57 -2.26
N LEU A 108 -1.01 -7.37 -1.00
CA LEU A 108 -1.53 -6.08 -0.55
C LEU A 108 -0.46 -4.99 -0.62
N GLN A 109 0.75 -5.30 -0.18
CA GLN A 109 1.91 -4.44 -0.28
C GLN A 109 2.17 -4.00 -1.72
N ASP A 110 2.19 -4.94 -2.66
CA ASP A 110 2.38 -4.65 -4.09
C ASP A 110 1.25 -3.77 -4.64
N LYS A 111 -0.01 -4.01 -4.23
CA LYS A 111 -1.15 -3.17 -4.65
C LYS A 111 -1.10 -1.75 -4.09
N LEU A 112 -0.68 -1.56 -2.84
CA LEU A 112 -0.53 -0.22 -2.27
C LEU A 112 0.50 0.61 -3.03
N VAL A 113 1.62 -0.01 -3.40
CA VAL A 113 2.66 0.59 -4.25
C VAL A 113 2.11 0.91 -5.64
N GLU A 114 1.37 -0.03 -6.25
CA GLU A 114 0.72 0.14 -7.55
C GLU A 114 -0.15 1.39 -7.60
N TYR A 115 -1.09 1.51 -6.67
CA TYR A 115 -2.05 2.62 -6.65
C TYR A 115 -1.39 3.94 -6.23
N ALA A 116 -0.43 3.91 -5.31
CA ALA A 116 0.32 5.10 -4.94
C ALA A 116 1.14 5.64 -6.12
N TYR A 117 1.77 4.77 -6.92
CA TYR A 117 2.47 5.18 -8.14
C TYR A 117 1.53 5.78 -9.19
N ARG A 118 0.38 5.15 -9.45
CA ARG A 118 -0.61 5.66 -10.41
C ARG A 118 -1.08 7.07 -10.06
N GLN A 119 -1.27 7.36 -8.78
CA GLN A 119 -1.71 8.67 -8.31
C GLN A 119 -0.62 9.74 -8.40
N LEU A 120 0.66 9.36 -8.37
CA LEU A 120 1.78 10.29 -8.56
C LEU A 120 2.10 10.53 -10.05
N SER A 121 1.99 9.51 -10.90
CA SER A 121 2.38 9.56 -12.31
C SER A 121 1.24 9.94 -13.26
N GLY A 122 -0.02 9.66 -12.89
CA GLY A 122 -1.17 9.76 -13.81
C GLY A 122 -1.21 8.65 -14.88
N GLU A 123 -0.26 7.71 -14.85
CA GLU A 123 -0.15 6.61 -15.81
C GLU A 123 -0.62 5.29 -15.18
N LYS A 124 -0.96 4.29 -16.01
CA LYS A 124 -1.14 2.92 -15.51
C LYS A 124 0.19 2.47 -14.91
N ALA A 125 0.14 1.91 -13.70
CA ALA A 125 1.31 1.26 -13.12
C ALA A 125 1.82 0.22 -14.12
N PRO A 126 3.12 0.24 -14.45
CA PRO A 126 3.73 -0.84 -15.19
C PRO A 126 3.44 -2.15 -14.47
N THR A 127 3.30 -3.23 -15.24
CA THR A 127 3.49 -4.57 -14.68
C THR A 127 4.85 -4.54 -13.99
N PHE A 128 4.87 -4.55 -12.66
CA PHE A 128 6.10 -4.32 -11.90
C PHE A 128 7.10 -5.40 -12.28
N HIS A 129 8.08 -5.04 -13.10
CA HIS A 129 9.24 -5.88 -13.29
C HIS A 129 10.08 -5.69 -12.03
N LYS A 130 10.20 -6.76 -11.26
CA LYS A 130 11.05 -6.77 -10.07
C LYS A 130 12.50 -6.77 -10.55
N LEU A 131 13.22 -5.71 -10.22
CA LEU A 131 14.65 -5.58 -10.53
C LEU A 131 15.43 -5.76 -9.24
N LEU A 132 16.31 -6.74 -9.20
CA LEU A 132 17.23 -6.90 -8.08
C LEU A 132 18.46 -6.01 -8.30
N PHE A 133 18.72 -5.09 -7.37
CA PHE A 133 19.86 -4.18 -7.44
C PHE A 133 20.80 -4.42 -6.27
N VAL A 134 22.01 -4.90 -6.60
CA VAL A 134 23.08 -5.16 -5.63
C VAL A 134 23.95 -3.93 -5.52
N TYR A 135 24.09 -3.39 -4.31
CA TYR A 135 24.91 -2.21 -4.03
C TYR A 135 25.80 -2.45 -2.81
N ALA A 136 26.98 -1.80 -2.78
CA ALA A 136 27.95 -1.98 -1.70
C ALA A 136 27.73 -0.96 -0.56
N GLU A 137 27.76 0.35 -0.88
CA GLU A 137 27.40 1.44 0.02
C GLU A 137 27.01 2.65 -0.86
N ASP A 138 25.72 3.02 -0.89
CA ASP A 138 25.28 4.24 -1.58
C ASP A 138 24.00 4.79 -0.95
N THR A 139 24.06 6.05 -0.51
CA THR A 139 22.89 6.82 -0.04
C THR A 139 21.90 7.12 -1.18
N SER A 140 22.30 6.89 -2.42
CA SER A 140 21.50 7.11 -3.62
C SER A 140 20.68 5.88 -4.03
N ALA A 141 20.88 4.71 -3.42
CA ALA A 141 20.12 3.51 -3.76
C ALA A 141 18.62 3.69 -3.52
N GLU A 142 18.25 4.39 -2.44
CA GLU A 142 16.85 4.74 -2.15
C GLU A 142 16.30 5.79 -3.12
N VAL A 143 17.14 6.73 -3.56
CA VAL A 143 16.77 7.71 -4.59
C VAL A 143 16.55 7.00 -5.93
N LEU A 144 17.43 6.06 -6.30
CA LEU A 144 17.32 5.25 -7.49
C LEU A 144 16.06 4.38 -7.43
N ARG A 145 15.76 3.76 -6.29
CA ARG A 145 14.54 3.00 -6.08
C ARG A 145 13.31 3.87 -6.30
N ALA A 146 13.24 5.05 -5.69
CA ALA A 146 12.13 5.97 -5.88
C ALA A 146 11.99 6.40 -7.36
N ALA A 147 13.12 6.67 -8.04
CA ALA A 147 13.12 7.04 -9.46
C ALA A 147 12.73 5.88 -10.39
N MET A 148 13.15 4.65 -10.07
CA MET A 148 12.79 3.45 -10.81
C MET A 148 11.33 3.08 -10.59
N LEU A 149 10.83 3.30 -9.38
CA LEU A 149 9.43 3.15 -9.07
C LEU A 149 8.58 4.17 -9.83
N GLN A 150 9.08 5.39 -9.99
CA GLN A 150 8.50 6.39 -10.89
C GLN A 150 8.49 5.99 -12.37
N LYS A 151 9.23 4.94 -12.74
CA LYS A 151 9.26 4.32 -14.07
C LYS A 151 8.60 2.93 -14.06
N GLY A 152 7.96 2.58 -12.94
CA GLY A 152 7.28 1.31 -12.61
C GLY A 152 8.13 0.06 -12.60
N PHE A 153 9.36 0.17 -12.12
CA PHE A 153 10.15 -0.97 -11.69
C PHE A 153 10.15 -1.00 -10.15
N ASP A 154 9.84 -2.17 -9.56
CA ASP A 154 10.10 -2.37 -8.13
C ASP A 154 11.55 -2.81 -7.97
N LEU A 155 12.39 -1.86 -7.54
CA LEU A 155 13.79 -2.12 -7.29
C LEU A 155 13.96 -2.76 -5.91
N ILE A 156 14.32 -4.05 -5.89
CA ILE A 156 14.68 -4.80 -4.69
C ILE A 156 16.16 -4.52 -4.41
N LEU A 157 16.40 -3.65 -3.44
CA LEU A 157 17.73 -3.28 -2.98
C LEU A 157 18.32 -4.39 -2.09
N VAL A 158 19.53 -4.86 -2.41
CA VAL A 158 20.28 -5.82 -1.60
C VAL A 158 21.73 -5.36 -1.43
N SER A 159 22.26 -5.56 -0.23
CA SER A 159 23.58 -5.04 0.17
C SER A 159 24.74 -5.97 -0.18
N SER A 160 24.45 -7.17 -0.69
CA SER A 160 25.46 -8.16 -1.00
C SER A 160 25.03 -9.16 -2.08
N ILE A 161 26.02 -9.75 -2.74
CA ILE A 161 25.80 -10.85 -3.69
C ILE A 161 25.18 -12.08 -2.99
N TRP A 162 25.49 -12.29 -1.72
CA TRP A 162 24.89 -13.38 -0.94
C TRP A 162 23.39 -13.18 -0.74
N GLU A 163 22.99 -11.97 -0.32
CA GLU A 163 21.59 -11.61 -0.15
C GLU A 163 20.83 -11.66 -1.48
N ALA A 164 21.48 -11.22 -2.56
CA ALA A 164 20.95 -11.31 -3.92
C ALA A 164 20.63 -12.76 -4.32
N LYS A 165 21.56 -13.70 -4.08
CA LYS A 165 21.36 -15.13 -4.35
C LYS A 165 20.19 -15.69 -3.55
N ARG A 166 20.10 -15.37 -2.27
CA ARG A 166 19.00 -15.81 -1.41
C ARG A 166 17.64 -15.37 -1.98
N ARG A 167 17.53 -14.10 -2.37
CA ARG A 167 16.28 -13.53 -2.94
C ARG A 167 15.88 -14.17 -4.26
N ILE A 168 16.84 -14.53 -5.12
CA ILE A 168 16.55 -15.13 -6.43
C ILE A 168 16.14 -16.60 -6.30
N PHE A 169 16.82 -17.37 -5.44
CA PHE A 169 16.71 -18.83 -5.44
C PHE A 169 15.85 -19.40 -4.30
N GLU A 170 15.63 -18.62 -3.23
CA GLU A 170 14.96 -19.11 -2.02
C GLU A 170 13.65 -18.35 -1.71
N ASP A 171 13.53 -17.06 -2.09
CA ASP A 171 12.30 -16.29 -1.93
C ASP A 171 11.38 -16.44 -3.15
N LYS A 172 10.14 -16.89 -2.93
CA LYS A 172 9.07 -16.96 -3.95
C LYS A 172 8.54 -15.59 -4.40
N GLU A 173 9.23 -14.51 -4.03
CA GLU A 173 8.81 -13.14 -4.35
C GLU A 173 9.31 -12.64 -5.71
N ILE A 174 10.25 -13.34 -6.34
CA ILE A 174 10.80 -13.00 -7.66
C ILE A 174 10.38 -14.10 -8.63
N GLU A 175 9.25 -13.91 -9.34
CA GLU A 175 8.85 -14.72 -10.49
C GLU A 175 9.52 -14.24 -11.78
#